data_AF-A0A1Q6L3F2-F1
#
_entry.id   AF-A0A1Q6L3F2-F1
#
_cell.length_a   1.000
_cell.length_b   1.000
_cell.length_c   1.000
_cell.angle_alpha   90.00
_cell.angle_beta   90.00
_cell.angle_gamma   90.00
#
_symmetry.space_group_name_H-M   'P 1'
#
loop_
_entity.id
_entity.type
_entity.pdbx_description
1 polymer ?
#
loop_
_entity_poly.entity_id
_entity_poly.type
_entity_poly.pdbx_seq_one_letter_code
_entity_poly.pdbx_strand_id
1 'polypeptide(L)'
;MKITDLISTASIDLNVKAKNKEELIEKAVKLMTKNGNIKDEQKYLELVTQREKQSSTGIGEEIAIPHGKGECITAPGVSAMVIPEGADFESLDGKPVKLLFLIAAPDTKENIHLEVLSRLSTLLMDENFRKKLINAKTKEEFIEIINEAEKEKIEDDKQKEENGNKQTYELLGITGCPTGIAHTYMAAESLEQMGNELGHPIKVETQGQSGAKNILTDEEIKKAKAII
;
A
#
# COMPACT_ATOMS: atom_id res chain seq x y z
N MET A 1 0.68 14.01 -4.65
CA MET A 1 -0.77 13.68 -4.69
C MET A 1 -1.10 12.93 -3.42
N LYS A 2 -2.20 13.22 -2.73
CA LYS A 2 -2.65 12.51 -1.51
C LYS A 2 -3.49 11.29 -1.84
N ILE A 3 -3.60 10.31 -0.94
CA ILE A 3 -4.52 9.17 -1.11
C ILE A 3 -5.96 9.70 -1.18
N THR A 4 -6.27 10.72 -0.38
CA THR A 4 -7.58 11.38 -0.35
C THR A 4 -7.95 12.09 -1.66
N ASP A 5 -6.99 12.35 -2.55
CA ASP A 5 -7.27 12.89 -3.89
C ASP A 5 -7.80 11.81 -4.86
N LEU A 6 -7.69 10.53 -4.48
CA LEU A 6 -7.95 9.37 -5.33
C LEU A 6 -9.16 8.53 -4.88
N ILE A 7 -9.67 8.79 -3.69
CA ILE A 7 -10.77 8.05 -3.07
C ILE A 7 -11.92 9.01 -2.79
N SER A 8 -13.15 8.52 -2.89
CA SER A 8 -14.34 9.29 -2.55
C SER A 8 -15.26 8.46 -1.66
N THR A 9 -16.20 9.11 -0.96
CA THR A 9 -17.22 8.38 -0.17
C THR A 9 -18.10 7.49 -1.05
N ALA A 10 -18.19 7.77 -2.35
CA ALA A 10 -18.91 6.92 -3.30
C ALA A 10 -18.16 5.61 -3.61
N SER A 11 -16.84 5.58 -3.44
CA SER A 11 -15.98 4.40 -3.66
C SER A 11 -15.52 3.71 -2.37
N ILE A 12 -16.24 3.91 -1.27
CA ILE A 12 -16.01 3.23 0.01
C ILE A 12 -17.24 2.40 0.40
N ASP A 13 -17.04 1.18 0.88
CA ASP A 13 -18.08 0.36 1.52
C ASP A 13 -17.55 -0.22 2.84
N LEU A 14 -18.20 0.10 3.95
CA LEU A 14 -17.72 -0.25 5.29
C LEU A 14 -18.31 -1.57 5.83
N ASN A 15 -19.18 -2.23 5.07
CA ASN A 15 -19.87 -3.42 5.55
C ASN A 15 -20.09 -4.44 4.43
N VAL A 16 -18.99 -4.80 3.76
CA VAL A 16 -19.02 -5.76 2.66
C VAL A 16 -19.13 -7.17 3.21
N LYS A 17 -20.01 -7.96 2.58
CA LYS A 17 -20.10 -9.41 2.76
C LYS A 17 -19.71 -10.08 1.46
N ALA A 18 -18.74 -10.98 1.53
CA ALA A 18 -18.29 -11.79 0.42
C ALA A 18 -17.72 -13.11 0.97
N LYS A 19 -17.77 -14.18 0.18
CA LYS A 19 -17.28 -15.49 0.61
C LYS A 19 -15.88 -15.83 0.11
N ASN A 20 -15.48 -15.25 -1.02
CA ASN A 20 -14.24 -15.58 -1.71
C ASN A 20 -13.63 -14.36 -2.40
N LYS A 21 -12.41 -14.56 -2.88
CA LYS A 21 -11.58 -13.59 -3.59
C LYS A 21 -12.27 -12.99 -4.81
N GLU A 22 -12.89 -13.81 -5.64
CA GLU A 22 -13.54 -13.36 -6.87
C GLU A 22 -14.68 -12.38 -6.57
N GLU A 23 -15.55 -12.72 -5.63
CA GLU A 23 -16.67 -11.87 -5.22
C GLU A 23 -16.18 -10.53 -4.63
N LEU A 24 -15.07 -10.55 -3.87
CA LEU A 24 -14.46 -9.33 -3.35
C LEU A 24 -13.93 -8.42 -4.47
N ILE A 25 -13.22 -8.99 -5.45
CA ILE A 25 -12.69 -8.24 -6.59
C ILE A 25 -13.83 -7.63 -7.42
N GLU A 26 -14.88 -8.40 -7.70
CA GLU A 26 -16.05 -7.91 -8.43
C GLU A 26 -16.73 -6.72 -7.72
N LYS A 27 -16.94 -6.82 -6.40
CA LYS A 27 -17.52 -5.71 -5.61
C LYS A 27 -16.61 -4.50 -5.58
N ALA A 28 -15.30 -4.69 -5.42
CA ALA A 28 -14.34 -3.60 -5.40
C ALA A 28 -14.29 -2.85 -6.75
N VAL A 29 -14.36 -3.59 -7.87
CA VAL A 29 -14.41 -3.03 -9.23
C VAL A 29 -15.69 -2.23 -9.43
N LYS A 30 -16.85 -2.78 -9.06
CA LYS A 30 -18.13 -2.08 -9.13
C LYS A 30 -18.16 -0.81 -8.27
N LEU A 31 -17.45 -0.83 -7.15
CA LEU A 31 -17.29 0.32 -6.27
C LEU A 31 -16.35 1.38 -6.89
N MET A 32 -15.28 0.95 -7.55
CA MET A 32 -14.35 1.84 -8.26
C MET A 32 -15.05 2.63 -9.38
N THR A 33 -16.00 2.02 -10.11
CA THR A 33 -16.69 2.74 -11.19
C THR A 33 -17.48 3.96 -10.71
N LYS A 34 -17.77 4.06 -9.40
CA LYS A 34 -18.40 5.23 -8.77
C LYS A 34 -17.51 6.47 -8.75
N ASN A 35 -16.19 6.32 -8.89
CA ASN A 35 -15.27 7.44 -9.04
C ASN A 35 -15.35 8.09 -10.44
N GLY A 36 -16.02 7.47 -11.42
CA GLY A 36 -16.13 7.99 -12.79
C GLY A 36 -14.82 7.91 -13.59
N ASN A 37 -13.81 7.20 -13.06
CA ASN A 37 -12.50 7.04 -13.67
C ASN A 37 -12.34 5.76 -14.51
N ILE A 38 -13.41 4.96 -14.63
CA ILE A 38 -13.43 3.69 -15.38
C ILE A 38 -14.41 3.81 -16.56
N LYS A 39 -13.90 3.65 -17.79
CA LYS A 39 -14.70 3.65 -19.04
C LYS A 39 -15.39 2.32 -19.33
N ASP A 40 -14.78 1.23 -18.87
CA ASP A 40 -15.22 -0.14 -19.15
C ASP A 40 -14.98 -1.01 -17.91
N GLU A 41 -16.07 -1.32 -17.20
CA GLU A 41 -16.05 -2.10 -15.95
C GLU A 41 -15.54 -3.52 -16.18
N GLN A 42 -15.98 -4.17 -17.26
CA GLN A 42 -15.63 -5.56 -17.54
C GLN A 42 -14.14 -5.66 -17.90
N LYS A 43 -13.64 -4.77 -18.76
CA LYS A 43 -12.22 -4.73 -19.10
C LYS A 43 -11.37 -4.43 -17.86
N TYR A 44 -11.83 -3.57 -16.96
CA TYR A 44 -11.11 -3.32 -15.70
C TYR A 44 -11.10 -4.54 -14.77
N LEU A 45 -12.23 -5.25 -14.64
CA LEU A 45 -12.29 -6.51 -13.90
C LEU A 45 -11.33 -7.56 -14.45
N GLU A 46 -11.25 -7.69 -15.78
CA GLU A 46 -10.32 -8.60 -16.44
C GLU A 46 -8.86 -8.25 -16.12
N LEU A 47 -8.48 -6.97 -16.16
CA LEU A 47 -7.13 -6.51 -15.81
C LEU A 47 -6.74 -6.87 -14.37
N VAL A 48 -7.64 -6.58 -13.42
CA VAL A 48 -7.40 -6.89 -12.00
C VAL A 48 -7.30 -8.39 -11.77
N THR A 49 -8.18 -9.17 -12.39
CA THR A 49 -8.18 -10.64 -12.28
C THR A 49 -6.92 -11.26 -12.90
N GLN A 50 -6.48 -10.76 -14.06
CA GLN A 50 -5.23 -11.20 -14.69
C GLN A 50 -4.02 -10.89 -13.81
N ARG A 51 -4.01 -9.72 -13.16
CA ARG A 51 -2.96 -9.36 -12.20
C ARG A 51 -2.97 -10.28 -10.98
N GLU A 52 -4.14 -10.57 -10.42
CA GLU A 52 -4.30 -11.44 -9.26
C GLU A 52 -3.81 -12.88 -9.53
N LYS A 53 -4.02 -13.40 -10.75
CA LYS A 53 -3.55 -14.72 -11.17
C LYS A 53 -2.02 -14.88 -11.18
N GLN A 54 -1.27 -13.78 -11.26
CA GLN A 54 0.20 -13.85 -11.23
C GLN A 54 0.71 -14.19 -9.83
N SER A 55 0.07 -13.63 -8.81
CA SER A 55 0.32 -13.85 -7.39
C SER A 55 -0.77 -13.14 -6.62
N SER A 56 -1.20 -13.75 -5.51
CA SER A 56 -2.14 -13.14 -4.57
C SER A 56 -1.69 -11.73 -4.19
N THR A 57 -2.65 -10.80 -4.15
CA THR A 57 -2.46 -9.44 -3.62
C THR A 57 -3.01 -9.30 -2.19
N GLY A 58 -3.40 -10.41 -1.56
CA GLY A 58 -3.57 -10.52 -0.12
C GLY A 58 -2.22 -10.53 0.57
N ILE A 59 -1.76 -9.36 1.00
CA ILE A 59 -0.40 -9.16 1.54
C ILE A 59 -0.24 -9.61 3.00
N GLY A 60 -1.32 -10.09 3.61
CA GLY A 60 -1.37 -10.52 5.01
C GLY A 60 -1.84 -9.41 5.95
N GLU A 61 -1.84 -9.70 7.25
CA GLU A 61 -2.32 -8.77 8.29
C GLU A 61 -3.74 -8.24 8.02
N GLU A 62 -4.59 -9.14 7.49
CA GLU A 62 -5.99 -8.89 7.13
C GLU A 62 -6.18 -7.90 5.95
N ILE A 63 -5.16 -7.70 5.10
CA ILE A 63 -5.18 -6.74 3.99
C ILE A 63 -5.06 -7.40 2.61
N ALA A 64 -5.83 -6.88 1.65
CA ALA A 64 -5.58 -7.07 0.22
C ALA A 64 -5.47 -5.73 -0.54
N ILE A 65 -4.56 -5.67 -1.50
CA ILE A 65 -4.34 -4.49 -2.36
C ILE A 65 -4.36 -4.88 -3.85
N PRO A 66 -5.50 -5.38 -4.37
CA PRO A 66 -5.63 -5.67 -5.79
C PRO A 66 -5.45 -4.38 -6.60
N HIS A 67 -4.98 -4.52 -7.84
CA HIS A 67 -4.70 -3.37 -8.69
C HIS A 67 -4.80 -3.72 -10.17
N GLY A 68 -5.17 -2.74 -10.98
CA GLY A 68 -5.26 -2.86 -12.43
C GLY A 68 -4.72 -1.62 -13.13
N LYS A 69 -3.98 -1.85 -14.21
CA LYS A 69 -3.44 -0.80 -15.09
C LYS A 69 -3.93 -1.02 -16.51
N GLY A 70 -4.45 0.02 -17.17
CA GLY A 70 -4.95 -0.11 -18.54
C GLY A 70 -5.65 1.13 -19.11
N GLU A 71 -5.88 1.10 -20.42
CA GLU A 71 -6.49 2.21 -21.18
C GLU A 71 -7.96 2.48 -20.84
N CYS A 72 -8.65 1.52 -20.22
CA CYS A 72 -10.03 1.71 -19.74
C CYS A 72 -10.11 2.61 -18.50
N ILE A 73 -8.97 3.03 -17.95
CA ILE A 73 -8.88 3.89 -16.77
C ILE A 73 -8.48 5.30 -17.23
N THR A 74 -9.31 6.29 -16.95
CA THR A 74 -9.10 7.69 -17.39
C THR A 74 -8.30 8.52 -16.41
N ALA A 75 -8.35 8.16 -15.13
CA ALA A 75 -7.60 8.81 -14.06
C ALA A 75 -7.27 7.78 -12.97
N PRO A 76 -6.17 7.96 -12.22
CA PRO A 76 -5.88 7.13 -11.07
C PRO A 76 -7.04 7.16 -10.07
N GLY A 77 -7.26 6.07 -9.34
CA GLY A 77 -8.31 6.02 -8.33
C GLY A 77 -8.12 4.86 -7.36
N VAL A 78 -8.75 5.00 -6.20
CA VAL A 78 -8.79 4.00 -5.14
C VAL A 78 -10.25 3.75 -4.76
N SER A 79 -10.61 2.47 -4.58
CA SER A 79 -11.81 2.08 -3.84
C SER A 79 -11.40 1.28 -2.61
N ALA A 80 -12.18 1.40 -1.53
CA ALA A 80 -11.87 0.74 -0.27
C ALA A 80 -13.08 -0.01 0.28
N MET A 81 -12.82 -1.18 0.86
CA MET A 81 -13.84 -2.00 1.49
C MET A 81 -13.39 -2.44 2.88
N VAL A 82 -14.32 -2.40 3.84
CA VAL A 82 -14.20 -3.10 5.12
C VAL A 82 -15.09 -4.35 5.06
N ILE A 83 -14.51 -5.49 5.45
CA ILE A 83 -15.15 -6.81 5.45
C ILE A 83 -15.17 -7.30 6.90
N PRO A 84 -16.17 -6.92 7.73
CA PRO A 84 -16.11 -7.15 9.18
C PRO A 84 -15.98 -8.63 9.59
N GLU A 85 -16.64 -9.52 8.84
CA GLU A 85 -16.61 -10.96 9.07
C GLU A 85 -15.32 -11.63 8.56
N GLY A 86 -14.51 -10.89 7.79
CA GLY A 86 -13.40 -11.43 7.02
C GLY A 86 -13.86 -12.26 5.82
N ALA A 87 -13.01 -12.37 4.80
CA ALA A 87 -13.22 -13.26 3.67
C ALA A 87 -11.90 -13.89 3.22
N ASP A 88 -11.98 -15.11 2.69
CA ASP A 88 -10.81 -15.76 2.11
C ASP A 88 -10.42 -15.06 0.81
N PHE A 89 -9.18 -14.59 0.77
CA PHE A 89 -8.56 -13.94 -0.39
C PHE A 89 -7.30 -14.69 -0.83
N GLU A 90 -7.05 -15.90 -0.30
CA GLU A 90 -5.79 -16.62 -0.48
C GLU A 90 -4.57 -15.75 -0.11
N SER A 91 -4.66 -15.06 1.03
CA SER A 91 -3.59 -14.20 1.55
C SER A 91 -2.31 -14.98 1.77
N LEU A 92 -1.16 -14.32 1.64
CA LEU A 92 0.16 -14.95 1.78
C LEU A 92 0.41 -15.56 3.17
N ASP A 93 -0.22 -15.00 4.22
CA ASP A 93 -0.18 -15.50 5.59
C ASP A 93 -1.35 -16.44 5.93
N GLY A 94 -2.22 -16.73 4.97
CA GLY A 94 -3.43 -17.54 5.13
C GLY A 94 -4.54 -16.89 5.97
N LYS A 95 -4.38 -15.64 6.41
CA LYS A 95 -5.41 -14.93 7.20
C LYS A 95 -6.51 -14.39 6.28
N PRO A 96 -7.77 -14.32 6.77
CA PRO A 96 -8.85 -13.68 6.03
C PRO A 96 -8.61 -12.17 5.91
N VAL A 97 -9.08 -11.58 4.81
CA VAL A 97 -9.00 -10.14 4.55
C VAL A 97 -10.18 -9.41 5.19
N LYS A 98 -9.88 -8.33 5.92
CA LYS A 98 -10.85 -7.38 6.47
C LYS A 98 -10.77 -5.99 5.85
N LEU A 99 -9.64 -5.64 5.23
CA LEU A 99 -9.45 -4.39 4.51
C LEU A 99 -9.02 -4.69 3.07
N LEU A 100 -9.77 -4.19 2.09
CA LEU A 100 -9.40 -4.29 0.69
C LEU A 100 -9.31 -2.90 0.07
N PHE A 101 -8.17 -2.58 -0.53
CA PHE A 101 -7.96 -1.36 -1.29
C PHE A 101 -7.66 -1.68 -2.75
N LEU A 102 -8.61 -1.43 -3.65
CA LEU A 102 -8.41 -1.64 -5.09
C LEU A 102 -7.86 -0.38 -5.73
N ILE A 103 -6.77 -0.51 -6.51
CA ILE A 103 -6.12 0.61 -7.19
C ILE A 103 -6.31 0.53 -8.70
N ALA A 104 -6.83 1.61 -9.29
CA ALA A 104 -6.94 1.80 -10.73
C ALA A 104 -5.88 2.79 -11.21
N ALA A 105 -5.19 2.48 -12.30
CA ALA A 105 -4.29 3.44 -12.94
C ALA A 105 -4.32 3.43 -14.47
N PRO A 106 -4.28 4.60 -15.12
CA PRO A 106 -4.15 4.70 -16.57
C PRO A 106 -2.88 4.02 -17.09
N ASP A 107 -2.92 3.58 -18.35
CA ASP A 107 -1.73 3.08 -19.04
C ASP A 107 -0.85 4.23 -19.55
N THR A 108 -0.23 4.94 -18.60
CA THR A 108 0.77 5.97 -18.88
C THR A 108 2.16 5.50 -18.45
N LYS A 109 3.20 6.20 -18.92
CA LYS A 109 4.58 6.00 -18.45
C LYS A 109 4.77 6.42 -16.98
N GLU A 110 3.79 7.09 -16.39
CA GLU A 110 3.88 7.55 -15.01
C GLU A 110 3.59 6.42 -14.04
N ASN A 111 4.50 6.21 -13.10
CA ASN A 111 4.41 5.19 -12.06
C ASN A 111 3.52 5.62 -10.87
N ILE A 112 2.51 6.47 -11.12
CA ILE A 112 1.65 7.04 -10.06
C ILE A 112 1.02 5.94 -9.19
N HIS A 113 0.60 4.84 -9.81
CA HIS A 113 0.05 3.70 -9.10
C HIS A 113 1.01 3.07 -8.09
N LEU A 114 2.31 3.03 -8.40
CA LEU A 114 3.33 2.49 -7.50
C LEU A 114 3.60 3.43 -6.32
N GLU A 115 3.54 4.74 -6.53
CA GLU A 115 3.66 5.72 -5.44
C GLU A 115 2.49 5.65 -4.48
N VAL A 116 1.27 5.60 -5.01
CA VAL A 116 0.03 5.46 -4.21
C VAL A 116 0.04 4.15 -3.43
N LEU A 117 0.40 3.06 -4.10
CA LEU A 117 0.47 1.75 -3.46
C LEU A 117 1.54 1.73 -2.37
N SER A 118 2.75 2.23 -2.66
CA SER A 118 3.85 2.28 -1.70
C SER A 118 3.43 3.00 -0.43
N ARG A 119 2.87 4.22 -0.57
CA ARG A 119 2.41 4.99 0.59
C ARG A 119 1.28 4.32 1.35
N LEU A 120 0.25 3.82 0.64
CA LEU A 120 -0.87 3.13 1.28
C LEU A 120 -0.39 1.87 2.02
N SER A 121 0.52 1.08 1.42
CA SER A 121 1.08 -0.12 2.03
C SER A 121 1.87 0.20 3.30
N THR A 122 2.65 1.29 3.30
CA THR A 122 3.39 1.75 4.49
C THR A 122 2.44 2.19 5.60
N LEU A 123 1.40 2.99 5.31
CA LEU A 123 0.41 3.37 6.32
C LEU A 123 -0.31 2.15 6.89
N LEU A 124 -0.63 1.18 6.04
CA LEU A 124 -1.30 -0.05 6.42
C LEU A 124 -0.46 -0.99 7.30
N MET A 125 0.85 -0.74 7.48
CA MET A 125 1.66 -1.48 8.45
C MET A 125 1.36 -1.12 9.90
N ASP A 126 0.86 0.09 10.16
CA ASP A 126 0.45 0.48 11.50
C ASP A 126 -0.84 -0.25 11.90
N GLU A 127 -0.74 -1.08 12.94
CA GLU A 127 -1.86 -1.87 13.47
C GLU A 127 -3.00 -0.98 14.02
N ASN A 128 -2.68 0.14 14.66
CA ASN A 128 -3.67 1.09 15.15
C ASN A 128 -4.41 1.76 14.00
N PHE A 129 -3.69 2.12 12.93
CA PHE A 129 -4.30 2.65 11.71
C PHE A 129 -5.27 1.64 11.08
N ARG A 130 -4.86 0.37 10.92
CA ARG A 130 -5.75 -0.70 10.44
C ARG A 130 -7.00 -0.84 11.31
N LYS A 131 -6.82 -0.88 12.63
CA LYS A 131 -7.94 -0.99 13.59
C LYS A 131 -8.89 0.19 13.50
N LYS A 132 -8.39 1.42 13.36
CA LYS A 132 -9.23 2.62 13.15
C LYS A 132 -10.08 2.46 11.88
N LEU A 133 -9.47 2.09 10.75
CA LEU A 133 -10.18 1.88 9.49
C LEU A 133 -11.27 0.81 9.58
N ILE A 134 -10.96 -0.36 10.18
CA ILE A 134 -11.92 -1.46 10.35
C ILE A 134 -13.11 -1.03 11.22
N ASN A 135 -12.89 -0.14 12.18
CA ASN A 135 -13.91 0.30 13.13
C ASN A 135 -14.64 1.59 12.75
N ALA A 136 -14.25 2.25 11.65
CA ALA A 136 -14.86 3.50 11.17
C ALA A 136 -16.38 3.35 11.03
N LYS A 137 -17.13 4.34 11.51
CA LYS A 137 -18.60 4.33 11.52
C LYS A 137 -19.20 4.97 10.29
N THR A 138 -18.48 5.90 9.67
CA THR A 138 -18.90 6.58 8.45
C THR A 138 -17.79 6.62 7.41
N LYS A 139 -18.16 6.82 6.15
CA LYS A 139 -17.20 6.88 5.05
C LYS A 139 -16.34 8.15 5.14
N GLU A 140 -16.92 9.21 5.70
CA GLU A 140 -16.23 10.47 6.01
C GLU A 140 -15.18 10.25 7.09
N GLU A 141 -15.51 9.54 8.17
CA GLU A 141 -14.55 9.16 9.22
C GLU A 141 -13.43 8.29 8.64
N PHE A 142 -13.75 7.32 7.77
CA PHE A 142 -12.75 6.49 7.10
C PHE A 142 -11.75 7.32 6.27
N ILE A 143 -12.23 8.34 5.54
CA ILE A 143 -11.36 9.25 4.79
C ILE A 143 -10.51 10.12 5.73
N GLU A 144 -11.08 10.61 6.83
CA GLU A 144 -10.32 11.43 7.79
C GLU A 144 -9.20 10.62 8.45
N ILE A 145 -9.45 9.36 8.81
CA ILE A 145 -8.42 8.46 9.34
C ILE A 145 -7.24 8.33 8.37
N ILE A 146 -7.51 8.19 7.06
CA ILE A 146 -6.45 8.17 6.02
C ILE A 146 -5.71 9.50 5.97
N ASN A 147 -6.43 10.62 5.98
CA ASN A 147 -5.86 11.97 5.90
C ASN A 147 -4.93 12.28 7.09
N GLU A 148 -5.35 11.92 8.30
CA GLU A 148 -4.56 12.08 9.52
C GLU A 148 -3.27 11.25 9.46
N ALA A 149 -3.38 9.96 9.18
CA ALA A 149 -2.21 9.08 9.09
C ALA A 149 -1.23 9.50 7.99
N GLU A 150 -1.74 9.97 6.85
CA GLU A 150 -0.89 10.49 5.77
C GLU A 150 -0.17 11.78 6.17
N LYS A 151 -0.83 12.69 6.92
CA LYS A 151 -0.19 13.90 7.44
C LYS A 151 0.91 13.56 8.46
N GLU A 152 0.60 12.70 9.42
CA GLU A 152 1.57 12.23 10.44
C GLU A 152 2.81 11.63 9.75
N LYS A 153 2.61 10.74 8.77
CA LYS A 153 3.72 10.13 8.03
C LYS A 153 4.56 11.15 7.27
N ILE A 154 3.94 12.14 6.63
CA ILE A 154 4.67 13.21 5.93
C ILE A 154 5.49 14.07 6.91
N GLU A 155 4.97 14.32 8.11
CA GLU A 155 5.69 15.05 9.15
C GLU A 155 6.86 14.23 9.70
N ASP A 156 6.67 12.93 9.93
CA ASP A 156 7.74 12.02 10.35
C ASP A 156 8.85 11.91 9.30
N ASP A 157 8.50 11.75 8.02
CA ASP A 157 9.48 11.63 6.93
C ASP A 157 10.31 12.93 6.80
N LYS A 158 9.69 14.10 6.96
CA LYS A 158 10.41 15.39 6.99
C LYS A 158 11.39 15.48 8.15
N GLN A 159 10.98 15.04 9.35
CA GLN A 159 11.86 15.03 10.51
C GLN A 159 13.02 14.04 10.32
N LYS A 160 12.77 12.88 9.70
CA LYS A 160 13.82 11.91 9.33
C LYS A 160 14.80 12.49 8.32
N GLU A 161 14.35 13.23 7.31
CA GLU A 161 15.23 13.88 6.33
C GLU A 161 16.10 14.97 6.97
N GLU A 162 15.53 15.80 7.84
CA GLU A 162 16.26 16.85 8.56
C GLU A 162 17.31 16.28 9.53
N ASN A 163 16.99 15.19 10.23
CA ASN A 163 17.89 14.53 11.18
C ASN A 163 18.89 13.58 10.49
N GLY A 164 18.50 12.95 9.37
CA GLY A 164 19.26 11.96 8.63
C GLY A 164 20.58 12.49 8.06
N ASN A 165 20.66 13.80 7.78
CA ASN A 165 21.91 14.45 7.37
C ASN A 165 22.99 14.49 8.47
N LYS A 166 22.67 14.10 9.72
CA LYS A 166 23.63 14.02 10.84
C LYS A 166 23.75 12.61 11.43
N GLN A 167 22.88 11.68 11.07
CA GLN A 167 22.81 10.35 11.67
C GLN A 167 23.72 9.37 10.93
N THR A 168 24.65 8.74 11.65
CA THR A 168 25.50 7.68 11.12
C THR A 168 24.81 6.33 11.34
N TYR A 169 24.60 5.57 10.27
CA TYR A 169 24.01 4.24 10.33
C TYR A 169 25.10 3.18 10.44
N GLU A 170 25.01 2.31 11.45
CA GLU A 170 25.92 1.17 11.61
C GLU A 170 25.36 -0.11 11.00
N LEU A 171 24.04 -0.16 10.75
CA LEU A 171 23.37 -1.22 10.03
C LEU A 171 22.82 -0.66 8.72
N LEU A 172 23.00 -1.40 7.62
CA LEU A 172 22.38 -1.10 6.35
C LEU A 172 21.53 -2.29 5.89
N GLY A 173 20.55 -2.05 5.02
CA GLY A 173 19.75 -3.10 4.41
C GLY A 173 19.43 -2.83 2.96
N ILE A 174 19.14 -3.88 2.20
CA ILE A 174 18.58 -3.78 0.84
C ILE A 174 17.33 -4.64 0.76
N THR A 175 16.20 -4.04 0.40
CA THR A 175 14.96 -4.79 0.15
C THR A 175 14.64 -4.85 -1.33
N GLY A 176 14.17 -6.02 -1.79
CA GLY A 176 13.78 -6.23 -3.18
C GLY A 176 12.78 -7.38 -3.29
N CYS A 177 11.55 -7.07 -3.67
CA CYS A 177 10.55 -8.06 -4.04
C CYS A 177 10.60 -8.25 -5.57
N PRO A 178 10.55 -9.47 -6.13
CA PRO A 178 10.58 -9.70 -7.58
C PRO A 178 9.42 -9.02 -8.31
N THR A 179 8.29 -8.82 -7.63
CA THR A 179 7.19 -8.01 -8.16
C THR A 179 7.36 -6.52 -7.81
N GLY A 180 8.15 -6.14 -6.81
CA GLY A 180 8.61 -4.77 -6.56
C GLY A 180 7.54 -3.78 -6.09
N ILE A 181 6.44 -4.27 -5.51
CA ILE A 181 5.23 -3.49 -5.20
C ILE A 181 5.12 -3.20 -3.69
N ALA A 182 4.43 -4.01 -2.89
CA ALA A 182 4.19 -3.71 -1.47
C ALA A 182 5.33 -4.16 -0.55
N HIS A 183 5.75 -5.43 -0.67
CA HIS A 183 6.69 -6.05 0.28
C HIS A 183 8.08 -5.40 0.31
N THR A 184 8.54 -4.80 -0.80
CA THR A 184 9.82 -4.07 -0.81
C THR A 184 9.79 -2.93 0.22
N TYR A 185 8.75 -2.10 0.17
CA TYR A 185 8.63 -0.93 1.05
C TYR A 185 8.22 -1.35 2.47
N MET A 186 7.35 -2.37 2.58
CA MET A 186 6.96 -2.86 3.90
C MET A 186 8.12 -3.49 4.66
N ALA A 187 8.96 -4.28 4.00
CA ALA A 187 10.14 -4.85 4.64
C ALA A 187 11.10 -3.76 5.11
N ALA A 188 11.29 -2.70 4.31
CA ALA A 188 12.17 -1.59 4.67
C ALA A 188 11.65 -0.84 5.90
N GLU A 189 10.36 -0.48 5.91
CA GLU A 189 9.74 0.18 7.05
C GLU A 189 9.80 -0.71 8.31
N SER A 190 9.57 -2.02 8.20
CA SER A 190 9.65 -2.94 9.34
C SER A 190 11.06 -2.98 9.95
N LEU A 191 12.09 -3.01 9.09
CA LEU A 191 13.48 -2.96 9.52
C LEU A 191 13.81 -1.64 10.19
N GLU A 192 13.37 -0.51 9.62
CA GLU A 192 13.56 0.82 10.20
C GLU A 192 12.86 0.98 11.56
N GLN A 193 11.60 0.56 11.67
CA GLN A 193 10.83 0.62 12.91
C GLN A 193 11.49 -0.20 14.01
N MET A 194 11.82 -1.47 13.72
CA MET A 194 12.48 -2.36 14.67
C MET A 194 13.89 -1.85 15.03
N GLY A 195 14.63 -1.34 14.05
CA GLY A 195 15.95 -0.73 14.28
C GLY A 195 15.87 0.44 15.26
N ASN A 196 14.89 1.33 15.09
CA ASN A 196 14.67 2.44 16.03
C ASN A 196 14.22 1.94 17.41
N GLU A 197 13.30 0.99 17.48
CA GLU A 197 12.81 0.39 18.73
C GLU A 197 13.95 -0.25 19.55
N LEU A 198 14.87 -0.94 18.87
CA LEU A 198 16.03 -1.59 19.49
C LEU A 198 17.23 -0.64 19.70
N GLY A 199 17.14 0.64 19.30
CA GLY A 199 18.25 1.60 19.41
C GLY A 199 19.39 1.36 18.41
N HIS A 200 19.14 0.60 17.34
CA HIS A 200 20.05 0.28 16.25
C HIS A 200 19.46 0.74 14.92
N PRO A 201 19.41 2.07 14.65
CA PRO A 201 18.83 2.59 13.42
C PRO A 201 19.55 2.00 12.19
N ILE A 202 18.74 1.61 11.21
CA ILE A 202 19.18 1.02 9.95
C ILE A 202 18.77 1.92 8.80
N LYS A 203 19.65 2.08 7.80
CA LYS A 203 19.27 2.68 6.51
C LYS A 203 18.99 1.57 5.52
N VAL A 204 17.81 1.59 4.91
CA VAL A 204 17.40 0.55 3.95
C VAL A 204 17.25 1.13 2.55
N GLU A 205 18.03 0.62 1.60
CA GLU A 205 17.81 0.86 0.17
C GLU A 205 16.66 -0.02 -0.33
N THR A 206 15.67 0.58 -0.97
CA THR A 206 14.54 -0.14 -1.54
C THR A 206 14.71 -0.27 -3.04
N GLN A 207 14.71 -1.50 -3.57
CA GLN A 207 14.71 -1.79 -5.00
C GLN A 207 13.32 -2.27 -5.43
N GLY A 208 12.45 -1.31 -5.78
CA GLY A 208 11.07 -1.55 -6.24
C GLY A 208 10.88 -1.33 -7.74
N GLN A 209 9.66 -1.53 -8.24
CA GLN A 209 9.33 -1.27 -9.65
C GLN A 209 9.54 0.19 -10.08
N SER A 210 9.48 1.13 -9.12
CA SER A 210 9.77 2.54 -9.34
C SER A 210 11.27 2.87 -9.41
N GLY A 211 12.14 1.87 -9.31
CA GLY A 211 13.60 2.02 -9.21
C GLY A 211 14.12 2.00 -7.77
N ALA A 212 15.44 2.11 -7.64
CA ALA A 212 16.12 2.17 -6.35
C ALA A 212 15.87 3.53 -5.67
N LYS A 213 15.52 3.50 -4.38
CA LYS A 213 15.44 4.68 -3.50
C LYS A 213 16.28 4.46 -2.26
N ASN A 214 16.65 5.54 -1.57
CA ASN A 214 17.51 5.52 -0.38
C ASN A 214 18.85 4.82 -0.63
N ILE A 215 19.42 5.04 -1.82
CA ILE A 215 20.63 4.35 -2.28
C ILE A 215 21.75 4.48 -1.25
N LEU A 216 22.37 3.35 -0.93
CA LEU A 216 23.50 3.30 -0.01
C LEU A 216 24.73 3.95 -0.66
N THR A 217 25.42 4.80 0.08
CA THR A 217 26.65 5.45 -0.38
C THR A 217 27.88 4.61 -0.03
N ASP A 218 28.97 4.78 -0.78
CA ASP A 218 30.24 4.11 -0.51
C ASP A 218 30.76 4.39 0.91
N GLU A 219 30.50 5.59 1.45
CA GLU A 219 30.91 5.93 2.81
C GLU A 219 30.09 5.20 3.88
N GLU A 220 28.77 5.09 3.67
CA GLU A 220 27.89 4.32 4.57
C GLU A 220 28.30 2.84 4.56
N ILE A 221 28.52 2.26 3.38
CA ILE A 221 28.94 0.86 3.22
C ILE A 221 30.26 0.58 3.95
N LYS A 222 31.24 1.50 3.86
CA LYS A 222 32.52 1.36 4.56
C LYS A 222 32.41 1.44 6.08
N LYS A 223 31.44 2.20 6.60
CA LYS A 223 31.22 2.42 8.03
C LYS A 223 30.27 1.38 8.66
N ALA A 224 29.50 0.67 7.83
CA ALA A 224 28.55 -0.33 8.27
C ALA A 224 29.25 -1.49 9.00
N LYS A 225 28.65 -1.90 10.13
CA LYS A 225 29.02 -3.12 10.85
C LYS A 225 28.41 -4.36 10.20
N ALA A 226 27.24 -4.21 9.58
CA ALA A 226 26.55 -5.27 8.85
C ALA A 226 25.65 -4.68 7.76
N ILE A 227 25.42 -5.48 6.71
CA ILE A 227 24.48 -5.20 5.62
C ILE A 227 23.59 -6.42 5.45
N ILE A 228 22.27 -6.22 5.43
CA ILE A 228 21.23 -7.26 5.33
C ILE A 228 20.58 -7.23 3.95
#